data_AF-A0A435GTT7-F1
#
_entry.id   AF-A0A435GTT7-F1
#
_cell.length_a   1.000
_cell.length_b   1.000
_cell.length_c   1.000
_cell.angle_alpha   90.00
_cell.angle_beta   90.00
_cell.angle_gamma   90.00
#
_symmetry.space_group_name_H-M   'P 1'
#
loop_
_entity.id
_entity.type
_entity.pdbx_description
1 polymer ?
#
loop_
_entity_poly.entity_id
_entity_poly.type
_entity_poly.pdbx_seq_one_letter_code
_entity_poly.pdbx_strand_id
1 'polypeptide(L)'
;MPNVEAELVSRSIRRHLFIGGTSCLFLVGGIGGWAAATNLSGAVVASGTFVVDSYVKKIQHLTGGVISEILIKEGQKIAAGDVLVRLDATQARANLGIVTKRLDELTARLARLEAERDDEDQIAFPGTLLSRLDNTDIAAAVQSERRLFEFRKEDRAGKKSQLRERIKQFAHEIDGLKSRETAFDRGLSVLDAEIASLQVLRAKGIVSVLRLNDLEREAATLGGDRGEAMAGQAQAAGRISEARLQILQIDSDLKTEVSAELREVQGQIGEYI
;
A
#
# COMPACT_ATOMS: atom_id res chain seq x y z
N MET A 1 48.06 -129.75 61.23
CA MET A 1 49.11 -128.71 61.19
C MET A 1 48.82 -127.77 60.02
N PRO A 2 49.04 -126.46 60.19
CA PRO A 2 48.12 -125.41 59.77
C PRO A 2 48.68 -124.59 58.60
N ASN A 3 47.92 -124.35 57.52
CA ASN A 3 48.24 -123.25 56.58
C ASN A 3 47.18 -122.84 55.55
N VAL A 4 45.93 -123.35 55.59
CA VAL A 4 44.94 -123.03 54.54
C VAL A 4 44.09 -121.78 54.86
N GLU A 5 43.90 -121.44 56.14
CA GLU A 5 43.01 -120.31 56.52
C GLU A 5 43.65 -118.92 56.31
N ALA A 6 44.97 -118.80 56.45
CA ALA A 6 45.67 -117.52 56.28
C ALA A 6 45.68 -117.03 54.81
N GLU A 7 45.64 -117.95 53.84
CA GLU A 7 45.67 -117.63 52.42
C GLU A 7 44.32 -117.07 51.92
N LEU A 8 43.20 -117.57 52.47
CA LEU A 8 41.84 -117.15 52.13
C LEU A 8 41.51 -115.73 52.63
N VAL A 9 41.97 -115.37 53.83
CA VAL A 9 41.75 -114.03 54.41
C VAL A 9 42.53 -112.95 53.64
N SER A 10 43.80 -113.22 53.27
CA SER A 10 44.60 -112.25 52.50
C SER A 10 44.01 -111.98 51.10
N ARG A 11 43.42 -113.01 50.46
CA ARG A 11 42.79 -112.91 49.14
C ARG A 11 41.47 -112.11 49.19
N SER A 12 40.71 -112.24 50.29
CA SER A 12 39.48 -111.47 50.52
C SER A 12 39.75 -109.98 50.75
N ILE A 13 40.70 -109.64 51.64
CA ILE A 13 41.08 -108.26 51.95
C ILE A 13 41.59 -107.55 50.69
N ARG A 14 42.46 -108.21 49.91
CA ARG A 14 43.02 -107.65 48.68
C ARG A 14 41.93 -107.39 47.62
N ARG A 15 40.87 -108.21 47.56
CA ARG A 15 39.72 -108.00 46.66
C ARG A 15 38.86 -106.78 47.06
N HIS A 16 38.60 -106.61 48.36
CA HIS A 16 37.78 -105.49 48.84
C HIS A 16 38.52 -104.15 48.74
N LEU A 17 39.83 -104.15 48.96
CA LEU A 17 40.69 -102.98 48.75
C LEU A 17 40.76 -102.60 47.26
N PHE A 18 40.81 -103.58 46.36
CA PHE A 18 40.81 -103.31 44.92
C PHE A 18 39.48 -102.72 44.44
N ILE A 19 38.35 -103.27 44.91
CA ILE A 19 36.99 -102.77 44.61
C ILE A 19 36.80 -101.36 45.19
N GLY A 20 37.24 -101.13 46.44
CA GLY A 20 37.17 -99.81 47.07
C GLY A 20 38.03 -98.79 46.33
N GLY A 21 39.25 -99.18 45.94
CA GLY A 21 40.17 -98.35 45.18
C GLY A 21 39.63 -97.97 43.80
N THR A 22 39.08 -98.92 43.04
CA THR A 22 38.49 -98.63 41.72
C THR A 22 37.22 -97.79 41.82
N SER A 23 36.37 -98.00 42.83
CA SER A 23 35.20 -97.13 43.07
C SER A 23 35.61 -95.70 43.38
N CYS A 24 36.65 -95.51 44.20
CA CYS A 24 37.16 -94.18 44.54
C CYS A 24 37.75 -93.49 43.30
N LEU A 25 38.51 -94.24 42.49
CA LEU A 25 39.12 -93.74 41.26
C LEU A 25 38.08 -93.40 40.19
N PHE A 26 36.98 -94.14 40.12
CA PHE A 26 35.86 -93.85 39.22
C PHE A 26 35.05 -92.63 39.66
N LEU A 27 34.85 -92.45 40.98
CA LEU A 27 34.13 -91.30 41.52
C LEU A 27 34.94 -90.01 41.31
N VAL A 28 36.23 -90.03 41.63
CA VAL A 28 37.10 -88.86 41.47
C VAL A 28 37.39 -88.59 39.99
N GLY A 29 37.74 -89.61 39.21
CA GLY A 29 38.08 -89.46 37.79
C GLY A 29 36.86 -89.18 36.90
N GLY A 30 35.75 -89.89 37.13
CA GLY A 30 34.53 -89.75 36.34
C GLY A 30 33.75 -88.50 36.70
N ILE A 31 33.25 -88.42 37.93
CA ILE A 31 32.38 -87.31 38.35
C ILE A 31 33.19 -86.02 38.50
N GLY A 32 34.38 -86.10 39.10
CA GLY A 32 35.27 -84.94 39.23
C GLY A 32 35.74 -84.42 37.86
N GLY A 33 36.12 -85.32 36.95
CA GLY A 33 36.49 -84.95 35.58
C GLY A 33 35.34 -84.32 34.80
N TRP A 34 34.13 -84.87 34.92
CA TRP A 34 32.94 -84.32 34.26
C TRP A 34 32.56 -82.94 34.83
N ALA A 35 32.57 -82.77 36.16
CA ALA A 35 32.28 -81.49 36.79
C ALA A 35 33.28 -80.40 36.41
N ALA A 36 34.57 -80.74 36.26
CA ALA A 36 35.61 -79.79 35.86
C ALA A 36 35.51 -79.39 34.36
N ALA A 37 35.02 -80.29 33.50
CA ALA A 37 34.91 -80.03 32.07
C ALA A 37 33.57 -79.41 31.64
N THR A 38 32.58 -79.36 32.53
CA THR A 38 31.24 -78.88 32.18
C THR A 38 31.12 -77.37 32.35
N ASN A 39 30.97 -76.65 31.23
CA ASN A 39 30.67 -75.22 31.25
C ASN A 39 29.15 -74.99 31.34
N LEU A 40 28.69 -74.45 32.46
CA LEU A 40 27.29 -74.10 32.67
C LEU A 40 27.01 -72.72 32.05
N SER A 41 26.32 -72.70 30.89
CA SER A 41 25.96 -71.46 30.21
C SER A 41 24.77 -70.80 30.92
N GLY A 42 25.01 -69.72 31.65
CA GLY A 42 23.97 -68.88 32.24
C GLY A 42 23.66 -67.68 31.34
N ALA A 43 22.39 -67.47 31.01
CA ALA A 43 21.91 -66.24 30.39
C ALA A 43 21.18 -65.39 31.44
N VAL A 44 21.62 -64.15 31.63
CA VAL A 44 20.93 -63.17 32.48
C VAL A 44 20.00 -62.37 31.58
N VAL A 45 18.70 -62.59 31.70
CA VAL A 45 17.68 -61.79 31.03
C VAL A 45 17.34 -60.61 31.96
N ALA A 46 17.74 -59.40 31.59
CA ALA A 46 17.41 -58.18 32.31
C ALA A 46 16.42 -57.34 31.49
N SER A 47 15.30 -56.97 32.11
CA SER A 47 14.33 -56.05 31.52
C SER A 47 14.89 -54.62 31.57
N GLY A 48 15.13 -54.01 30.41
CA GLY A 48 15.51 -52.60 30.29
C GLY A 48 14.47 -51.83 29.49
N THR A 49 14.14 -50.62 29.93
CA THR A 49 13.28 -49.68 29.19
C THR A 49 14.09 -48.47 28.75
N PHE A 50 13.96 -48.08 27.49
CA PHE A 50 14.52 -46.83 26.99
C PHE A 50 13.64 -45.67 27.42
N VAL A 51 14.18 -44.77 28.23
CA VAL A 51 13.55 -43.51 28.60
C VAL A 51 14.35 -42.39 27.94
N VAL A 52 13.65 -41.46 27.31
CA VAL A 52 14.28 -40.29 26.70
C VAL A 52 14.73 -39.36 27.83
N ASP A 53 16.03 -39.09 27.93
CA ASP A 53 16.62 -38.22 28.97
C ASP A 53 16.23 -36.75 28.82
N SER A 54 15.79 -36.36 27.61
CA SER A 54 15.45 -34.97 27.25
C SER A 54 13.95 -34.75 27.07
N TYR A 55 13.50 -33.53 27.37
CA TYR A 55 12.16 -33.05 27.03
C TYR A 55 11.91 -33.13 25.53
N VAL A 56 10.87 -33.87 25.13
CA VAL A 56 10.38 -33.90 23.75
C VAL A 56 9.77 -32.54 23.42
N LYS A 57 10.36 -31.83 22.45
CA LYS A 57 9.82 -30.56 21.96
C LYS A 57 8.72 -30.84 20.94
N LYS A 58 7.47 -30.51 21.27
CA LYS A 58 6.35 -30.62 20.34
C LYS A 58 6.47 -29.53 19.27
N ILE A 59 6.44 -29.92 18.00
CA ILE A 59 6.43 -29.00 16.87
C ILE A 59 4.98 -28.83 16.43
N GLN A 60 4.48 -27.60 16.47
CA GLN A 60 3.10 -27.28 16.13
C GLN A 60 3.07 -26.01 15.27
N HIS A 61 2.20 -26.00 14.26
CA HIS A 61 1.99 -24.80 13.44
C HIS A 61 1.15 -23.78 14.22
N LEU A 62 1.56 -22.51 14.19
CA LEU A 62 0.96 -21.42 14.97
C LEU A 62 -0.50 -21.14 14.55
N THR A 63 -0.78 -21.18 13.24
CA THR A 63 -2.05 -20.76 12.65
C THR A 63 -2.93 -21.93 12.17
N GLY A 64 -2.44 -23.17 12.27
CA GLY A 64 -3.02 -24.32 11.57
C GLY A 64 -2.86 -24.28 10.03
N GLY A 65 -3.40 -25.27 9.32
CA GLY A 65 -3.33 -25.33 7.85
C GLY A 65 -3.40 -26.76 7.30
N VAL A 66 -3.55 -26.88 5.98
CA VAL A 66 -3.52 -28.18 5.30
C VAL A 66 -2.06 -28.55 5.03
N ILE A 67 -1.67 -29.76 5.44
CA ILE A 67 -0.33 -30.29 5.14
C ILE A 67 -0.31 -30.71 3.66
N SER A 68 0.64 -30.15 2.91
CA SER A 68 0.88 -30.54 1.51
C SER A 68 1.87 -31.70 1.45
N GLU A 69 2.98 -31.61 2.18
CA GLU A 69 4.03 -32.64 2.17
C GLU A 69 4.64 -32.81 3.57
N ILE A 70 4.95 -34.06 3.94
CA ILE A 70 5.79 -34.38 5.09
C ILE A 70 7.14 -34.86 4.55
N LEU A 71 8.22 -34.15 4.88
CA LEU A 71 9.54 -34.32 4.27
C LEU A 71 10.49 -35.18 5.10
N ILE A 72 10.02 -35.68 6.24
CA ILE A 72 10.78 -36.50 7.18
C ILE A 72 10.15 -37.86 7.42
N LYS A 73 10.96 -38.81 7.90
CA LYS A 73 10.55 -40.14 8.33
C LYS A 73 10.82 -40.34 9.82
N GLU A 74 10.11 -41.29 10.42
CA GLU A 74 10.32 -41.66 11.82
C GLU A 74 11.78 -42.10 12.07
N GLY A 75 12.38 -41.63 13.16
CA GLY A 75 13.79 -41.90 13.50
C GLY A 75 14.84 -41.16 12.66
N GLN A 76 14.45 -40.30 11.71
CA GLN A 76 15.37 -39.50 10.94
C GLN A 76 16.05 -38.44 11.81
N LYS A 77 17.40 -38.37 11.76
CA LYS A 77 18.16 -37.29 12.39
C LYS A 77 17.98 -36.01 11.59
N ILE A 78 17.63 -34.92 12.27
CA ILE A 78 17.40 -33.59 11.69
C ILE A 78 18.30 -32.55 12.35
N ALA A 79 18.67 -31.52 11.59
CA ALA A 79 19.37 -30.34 12.06
C ALA A 79 18.41 -29.15 12.23
N ALA A 80 18.84 -28.14 12.97
CA ALA A 80 18.07 -26.90 13.10
C ALA A 80 18.00 -26.18 11.74
N GLY A 81 16.78 -25.84 11.31
CA GLY A 81 16.51 -25.21 10.01
C GLY A 81 16.00 -26.17 8.93
N ASP A 82 16.04 -27.48 9.17
CA ASP A 82 15.51 -28.46 8.23
C ASP A 82 13.98 -28.33 8.10
N VAL A 83 13.50 -28.34 6.85
CA VAL A 83 12.06 -28.29 6.56
C VAL A 83 11.46 -29.66 6.85
N LEU A 84 10.62 -29.74 7.87
CA LEU A 84 10.00 -31.00 8.30
C LEU A 84 8.68 -31.27 7.55
N VAL A 85 7.88 -30.21 7.39
CA VAL A 85 6.53 -30.27 6.80
C VAL A 85 6.34 -29.02 5.93
N ARG A 86 5.73 -29.19 4.76
CA ARG A 86 5.30 -28.12 3.87
C ARG A 86 3.78 -28.01 3.93
N LEU A 87 3.26 -26.81 4.15
CA LEU A 87 1.83 -26.53 4.12
C LEU A 87 1.38 -26.17 2.70
N ASP A 88 0.09 -26.36 2.42
CA ASP A 88 -0.53 -25.88 1.20
C ASP A 88 -0.50 -24.34 1.15
N ALA A 89 0.24 -23.82 0.18
CA ALA A 89 0.44 -22.38 -0.01
C ALA A 89 -0.63 -21.74 -0.92
N THR A 90 -1.62 -22.49 -1.41
CA THR A 90 -2.60 -22.00 -2.40
C THR A 90 -3.35 -20.76 -1.89
N GLN A 91 -3.91 -20.83 -0.68
CA GLN A 91 -4.61 -19.69 -0.07
C GLN A 91 -3.66 -18.51 0.20
N ALA A 92 -2.46 -18.79 0.71
CA ALA A 92 -1.47 -17.76 1.01
C ALA A 92 -0.98 -17.04 -0.25
N ARG A 93 -0.74 -17.78 -1.34
CA ARG A 93 -0.36 -17.23 -2.65
C ARG A 93 -1.49 -16.42 -3.29
N ALA A 94 -2.74 -16.89 -3.17
CA ALA A 94 -3.89 -16.14 -3.64
C ALA A 94 -4.02 -14.80 -2.90
N ASN A 95 -3.91 -14.82 -1.57
CA ASN A 95 -3.94 -13.60 -0.75
C ASN A 95 -2.78 -12.66 -1.10
N LEU A 96 -1.56 -13.19 -1.26
CA LEU A 96 -0.40 -12.39 -1.69
C LEU A 96 -0.63 -11.75 -3.06
N GLY A 97 -1.22 -12.48 -4.01
CA GLY A 97 -1.56 -11.95 -5.33
C GLY A 97 -2.57 -10.80 -5.26
N ILE A 98 -3.61 -10.93 -4.42
CA ILE A 98 -4.60 -9.87 -4.19
C ILE A 98 -3.95 -8.63 -3.59
N VAL A 99 -3.15 -8.79 -2.53
CA VAL A 99 -2.48 -7.67 -1.85
C VAL A 99 -1.47 -6.98 -2.77
N THR A 100 -0.68 -7.75 -3.50
CA THR A 100 0.32 -7.20 -4.45
C THR A 100 -0.38 -6.41 -5.56
N LYS A 101 -1.45 -6.96 -6.14
CA LYS A 101 -2.24 -6.26 -7.16
C LYS A 101 -2.82 -4.95 -6.61
N ARG A 102 -3.35 -4.98 -5.39
CA ARG A 102 -3.89 -3.78 -4.74
C ARG A 102 -2.82 -2.72 -4.48
N LEU A 103 -1.63 -3.14 -4.02
CA LEU A 103 -0.50 -2.24 -3.84
C LEU A 103 -0.04 -1.62 -5.16
N ASP A 104 -0.04 -2.38 -6.25
CA ASP A 104 0.34 -1.89 -7.58
C ASP A 104 -0.65 -0.82 -8.08
N GLU A 105 -1.96 -1.06 -7.92
CA GLU A 105 -3.01 -0.08 -8.23
C GLU A 105 -2.85 1.20 -7.38
N LEU A 106 -2.65 1.06 -6.07
CA LEU A 106 -2.46 2.20 -5.17
C LEU A 106 -1.18 2.98 -5.49
N THR A 107 -0.11 2.30 -5.88
CA THR A 107 1.17 2.93 -6.26
C THR A 107 1.03 3.72 -7.56
N ALA A 108 0.31 3.19 -8.55
CA ALA A 108 0.03 3.92 -9.78
C ALA A 108 -0.83 5.17 -9.50
N ARG A 109 -1.85 5.04 -8.65
CA ARG A 109 -2.69 6.16 -8.21
C ARG A 109 -1.90 7.20 -7.41
N LEU A 110 -1.02 6.77 -6.50
CA LEU A 110 -0.16 7.65 -5.73
C LEU A 110 0.69 8.52 -6.66
N ALA A 111 1.34 7.91 -7.66
CA ALA A 111 2.16 8.62 -8.63
C ALA A 111 1.35 9.69 -9.40
N ARG A 112 0.11 9.37 -9.82
CA ARG A 112 -0.79 10.35 -10.43
C ARG A 112 -1.07 11.51 -9.48
N LEU A 113 -1.47 11.21 -8.24
CA LEU A 113 -1.85 12.21 -7.25
C LEU A 113 -0.68 13.13 -6.87
N GLU A 114 0.53 12.60 -6.77
CA GLU A 114 1.74 13.39 -6.55
C GLU A 114 2.00 14.35 -7.73
N ALA A 115 1.89 13.86 -8.97
CA ALA A 115 2.01 14.69 -10.16
C ALA A 115 0.91 15.79 -10.22
N GLU A 116 -0.34 15.47 -9.86
CA GLU A 116 -1.43 16.46 -9.81
C GLU A 116 -1.23 17.50 -8.70
N ARG A 117 -0.71 17.10 -7.53
CA ARG A 117 -0.43 18.01 -6.40
C ARG A 117 0.65 19.04 -6.76
N ASP A 118 1.70 18.55 -7.41
CA ASP A 118 2.90 19.33 -7.73
C ASP A 118 2.78 20.08 -9.07
N ASP A 119 1.62 19.95 -9.75
CA ASP A 119 1.30 20.55 -11.05
C ASP A 119 2.32 20.17 -12.14
N GLU A 120 2.77 18.92 -12.10
CA GLU A 120 3.72 18.36 -13.06
C GLU A 120 3.08 18.16 -14.43
N ASP A 121 3.91 18.16 -15.48
CA ASP A 121 3.40 17.98 -16.84
C ASP A 121 3.09 16.53 -17.19
N GLN A 122 3.73 15.57 -16.52
CA GLN A 122 3.60 14.14 -16.74
C GLN A 122 3.72 13.35 -15.44
N ILE A 123 3.09 12.18 -15.39
CA ILE A 123 3.22 11.26 -14.26
C ILE A 123 4.59 10.55 -14.29
N ALA A 124 5.33 10.64 -13.19
CA ALA A 124 6.54 9.87 -12.95
C ALA A 124 6.20 8.58 -12.17
N PHE A 125 5.97 7.47 -12.88
CA PHE A 125 5.72 6.18 -12.24
C PHE A 125 7.00 5.57 -11.64
N PRO A 126 6.93 4.92 -10.47
CA PRO A 126 8.07 4.24 -9.86
C PRO A 126 8.66 3.14 -10.75
N GLY A 127 9.99 2.99 -10.73
CA GLY A 127 10.71 1.99 -11.53
C GLY A 127 10.30 0.54 -11.24
N THR A 128 9.84 0.25 -10.01
CA THR A 128 9.31 -1.07 -9.59
C THR A 128 8.02 -1.45 -10.31
N LEU A 129 7.28 -0.46 -10.81
CA LEU A 129 6.02 -0.64 -11.52
C LEU A 129 6.27 -0.69 -13.04
N LEU A 130 7.17 0.17 -13.53
CA LEU A 130 7.60 0.17 -14.94
C LEU A 130 8.29 -1.13 -15.36
N SER A 131 9.07 -1.75 -14.46
CA SER A 131 9.77 -3.02 -14.76
C SER A 131 8.82 -4.23 -14.91
N ARG A 132 7.54 -4.10 -14.54
CA ARG A 132 6.53 -5.17 -14.58
C ARG A 132 5.38 -4.86 -15.53
N LEU A 133 5.58 -3.94 -16.48
CA LEU A 133 4.58 -3.57 -17.49
C LEU A 133 4.20 -4.72 -18.43
N ASP A 134 4.99 -5.80 -18.48
CA ASP A 134 4.62 -7.02 -19.22
C ASP A 134 3.37 -7.70 -18.64
N ASN A 135 3.03 -7.43 -17.37
CA ASN A 135 1.79 -7.88 -16.78
C ASN A 135 0.62 -6.99 -17.22
N THR A 136 -0.34 -7.59 -17.93
CA THR A 136 -1.54 -6.92 -18.46
C THR A 136 -2.32 -6.13 -17.41
N ASP A 137 -2.45 -6.65 -16.19
CA ASP A 137 -3.19 -5.98 -15.12
C ASP A 137 -2.50 -4.66 -14.69
N ILE A 138 -1.17 -4.69 -14.56
CA ILE A 138 -0.36 -3.52 -14.18
C ILE A 138 -0.37 -2.50 -15.31
N ALA A 139 -0.16 -2.95 -16.56
CA ALA A 139 -0.22 -2.08 -17.73
C ALA A 139 -1.58 -1.37 -17.85
N ALA A 140 -2.68 -2.09 -17.61
CA ALA A 140 -4.02 -1.52 -17.63
C ALA A 140 -4.19 -0.44 -16.54
N ALA A 141 -3.73 -0.71 -15.31
CA ALA A 141 -3.80 0.25 -14.19
C ALA A 141 -3.00 1.53 -14.48
N VAL A 142 -1.75 1.40 -14.96
CA VAL A 142 -0.91 2.56 -15.36
C VAL A 142 -1.58 3.37 -16.46
N GLN A 143 -2.11 2.70 -17.48
CA GLN A 143 -2.73 3.38 -18.60
C GLN A 143 -4.03 4.06 -18.19
N SER A 144 -4.82 3.47 -17.28
CA SER A 144 -6.01 4.13 -16.74
C SER A 144 -5.67 5.39 -15.95
N GLU A 145 -4.66 5.35 -15.09
CA GLU A 145 -4.24 6.52 -14.31
C GLU A 145 -3.66 7.62 -15.21
N ARG A 146 -2.90 7.26 -16.25
CA ARG A 146 -2.42 8.21 -17.28
C ARG A 146 -3.57 8.87 -18.03
N ARG A 147 -4.58 8.11 -18.47
CA ARG A 147 -5.75 8.67 -19.16
C ARG A 147 -6.54 9.62 -18.25
N LEU A 148 -6.73 9.23 -16.98
CA LEU A 148 -7.44 10.06 -16.02
C LEU A 148 -6.71 11.40 -15.77
N PHE A 149 -5.38 11.36 -15.66
CA PHE A 149 -4.55 12.54 -15.50
C PHE A 149 -4.68 13.52 -16.67
N GLU A 150 -4.51 13.04 -17.91
CA GLU A 150 -4.66 13.88 -19.10
C GLU A 150 -6.07 14.46 -19.20
N PHE A 151 -7.09 13.64 -18.96
CA PHE A 151 -8.48 14.10 -18.95
C PHE A 151 -8.73 15.21 -17.91
N ARG A 152 -8.25 15.04 -16.67
CA ARG A 152 -8.36 16.06 -15.61
C ARG A 152 -7.60 17.35 -15.98
N LYS A 153 -6.43 17.23 -16.60
CA LYS A 153 -5.61 18.36 -17.08
C LYS A 153 -6.33 19.13 -18.18
N GLU A 154 -6.87 18.43 -19.18
CA GLU A 154 -7.63 19.01 -20.29
C GLU A 154 -8.93 19.68 -19.82
N ASP A 155 -9.70 19.04 -18.94
CA ASP A 155 -10.93 19.60 -18.37
C ASP A 155 -10.64 20.90 -17.60
N ARG A 156 -9.59 20.91 -16.76
CA ARG A 156 -9.13 22.10 -16.04
C ARG A 156 -8.73 23.22 -17.00
N ALA A 157 -7.94 22.89 -18.02
CA ALA A 157 -7.51 23.87 -19.03
C ALA A 157 -8.69 24.44 -19.81
N GLY A 158 -9.66 23.60 -20.18
CA GLY A 158 -10.89 23.98 -20.86
C GLY A 158 -11.75 24.96 -20.04
N LYS A 159 -12.03 24.63 -18.77
CA LYS A 159 -12.78 25.50 -17.85
C LYS A 159 -12.09 26.86 -17.68
N LYS A 160 -10.77 26.89 -17.47
CA LYS A 160 -10.01 28.14 -17.39
C LYS A 160 -10.04 28.93 -18.69
N SER A 161 -9.95 28.26 -19.84
CA SER A 161 -10.00 28.91 -21.15
C SER A 161 -11.34 29.63 -21.37
N GLN A 162 -12.46 28.97 -21.04
CA GLN A 162 -13.79 29.55 -21.12
C GLN A 162 -13.92 30.83 -20.26
N LEU A 163 -13.42 30.78 -19.02
CA LEU A 163 -13.42 31.95 -18.13
C LEU A 163 -12.53 33.09 -18.63
N ARG A 164 -11.35 32.76 -19.18
CA ARG A 164 -10.46 33.76 -19.81
C ARG A 164 -11.13 34.42 -21.01
N GLU A 165 -11.90 33.68 -21.80
CA GLU A 165 -12.63 34.24 -22.93
C GLU A 165 -13.75 35.19 -22.46
N ARG A 166 -14.49 34.83 -21.40
CA ARG A 166 -15.47 35.74 -20.76
C ARG A 166 -14.79 37.01 -20.23
N ILE A 167 -13.61 36.91 -19.64
CA ILE A 167 -12.83 38.08 -19.19
C ILE A 167 -12.52 39.02 -20.36
N LYS A 168 -12.08 38.47 -21.51
CA LYS A 168 -11.82 39.29 -22.70
C LYS A 168 -13.08 39.96 -23.23
N GLN A 169 -14.21 39.25 -23.26
CA GLN A 169 -15.51 39.80 -23.67
C GLN A 169 -15.92 40.99 -22.79
N PHE A 170 -15.84 40.84 -21.46
CA PHE A 170 -16.14 41.94 -20.54
C PHE A 170 -15.13 43.10 -20.65
N ALA A 171 -13.86 42.83 -20.96
CA ALA A 171 -12.89 43.89 -21.20
C ALA A 171 -13.26 44.70 -22.45
N HIS A 172 -13.68 44.06 -23.54
CA HIS A 172 -14.18 44.75 -24.73
C HIS A 172 -15.47 45.54 -24.46
N GLU A 173 -16.36 45.02 -23.61
CA GLU A 173 -17.55 45.75 -23.15
C GLU A 173 -17.16 47.04 -22.41
N ILE A 174 -16.17 46.98 -21.52
CA ILE A 174 -15.62 48.15 -20.82
C ILE A 174 -15.05 49.16 -21.83
N ASP A 175 -14.26 48.71 -22.81
CA ASP A 175 -13.68 49.61 -23.83
C ASP A 175 -14.78 50.34 -24.64
N GLY A 176 -15.86 49.62 -24.97
CA GLY A 176 -17.02 50.20 -25.64
C GLY A 176 -17.75 51.23 -24.78
N LEU A 177 -17.98 50.92 -23.50
CA LEU A 177 -18.62 51.84 -22.55
C LEU A 177 -17.75 53.06 -22.26
N LYS A 178 -16.42 52.89 -22.19
CA LYS A 178 -15.45 53.98 -22.02
C LYS A 178 -15.43 54.93 -23.21
N SER A 179 -15.59 54.39 -24.41
CA SER A 179 -15.74 55.20 -25.63
C SER A 179 -17.02 56.04 -25.59
N ARG A 180 -18.14 55.49 -25.07
CA ARG A 180 -19.38 56.24 -24.86
C ARG A 180 -19.24 57.31 -23.77
N GLU A 181 -18.63 56.97 -22.63
CA GLU A 181 -18.31 57.93 -21.57
C GLU A 181 -17.54 59.13 -22.14
N THR A 182 -16.49 58.88 -22.92
CA THR A 182 -15.68 59.93 -23.55
C THR A 182 -16.49 60.79 -24.53
N ALA A 183 -17.45 60.20 -25.25
CA ALA A 183 -18.32 60.95 -26.15
C ALA A 183 -19.29 61.86 -25.38
N PHE A 184 -19.89 61.35 -24.31
CA PHE A 184 -20.75 62.15 -23.43
C PHE A 184 -19.96 63.26 -22.73
N ASP A 185 -18.73 63.00 -22.27
CA ASP A 185 -17.83 64.00 -21.70
C ASP A 185 -17.54 65.16 -22.65
N ARG A 186 -17.30 64.87 -23.93
CA ARG A 186 -17.11 65.92 -24.94
C ARG A 186 -18.38 66.72 -25.17
N GLY A 187 -19.54 66.05 -25.24
CA GLY A 187 -20.84 66.72 -25.40
C GLY A 187 -21.15 67.66 -24.24
N LEU A 188 -20.95 67.19 -23.00
CA LEU A 188 -21.08 67.98 -21.78
C LEU A 188 -20.16 69.20 -21.80
N SER A 189 -18.87 69.03 -22.15
CA SER A 189 -17.94 70.15 -22.22
C SER A 189 -18.35 71.24 -23.21
N VAL A 190 -19.00 70.88 -24.32
CA VAL A 190 -19.51 71.86 -25.31
C VAL A 190 -20.74 72.57 -24.75
N LEU A 191 -21.68 71.83 -24.17
CA LEU A 191 -22.90 72.37 -23.57
C LEU A 191 -22.57 73.32 -22.40
N ASP A 192 -21.66 72.93 -21.52
CA ASP A 192 -21.24 73.74 -20.37
C ASP A 192 -20.63 75.08 -20.83
N ALA A 193 -19.87 75.09 -21.93
CA ALA A 193 -19.31 76.30 -22.50
C ALA A 193 -20.41 77.21 -23.12
N GLU A 194 -21.40 76.62 -23.80
CA GLU A 194 -22.56 77.36 -24.35
C GLU A 194 -23.42 77.94 -23.23
N ILE A 195 -23.73 77.15 -22.20
CA ILE A 195 -24.48 77.56 -21.01
C ILE A 195 -23.77 78.73 -20.31
N ALA A 196 -22.46 78.62 -20.04
CA ALA A 196 -21.68 79.67 -19.41
C ALA A 196 -21.70 80.99 -20.22
N SER A 197 -21.59 80.88 -21.55
CA SER A 197 -21.64 82.05 -22.45
C SER A 197 -23.02 82.71 -22.45
N LEU A 198 -24.09 81.91 -22.50
CA LEU A 198 -25.47 82.40 -22.52
C LEU A 198 -25.91 82.94 -21.16
N GLN A 199 -25.39 82.44 -20.05
CA GLN A 199 -25.64 82.99 -18.70
C GLN A 199 -25.20 84.46 -18.60
N VAL A 200 -24.04 84.81 -19.17
CA VAL A 200 -23.55 86.21 -19.20
C VAL A 200 -24.47 87.10 -20.04
N LEU A 201 -24.94 86.61 -21.19
CA LEU A 201 -25.88 87.35 -22.05
C LEU A 201 -27.27 87.48 -21.42
N ARG A 202 -27.71 86.46 -20.67
CA ARG A 202 -28.95 86.47 -19.92
C ARG A 202 -28.94 87.52 -18.82
N ALA A 203 -27.83 87.67 -18.10
CA ALA A 203 -27.67 88.73 -17.08
C ALA A 203 -27.82 90.15 -17.67
N LYS A 204 -27.55 90.31 -18.97
CA LYS A 204 -27.78 91.54 -19.73
C LYS A 204 -29.19 91.66 -20.33
N GLY A 205 -30.08 90.70 -20.08
CA GLY A 205 -31.45 90.65 -20.59
C GLY A 205 -31.60 90.24 -22.06
N ILE A 206 -30.53 89.76 -22.70
CA ILE A 206 -30.47 89.54 -24.16
C ILE A 206 -31.04 88.18 -24.58
N VAL A 207 -31.02 87.19 -23.69
CA VAL A 207 -31.44 85.80 -23.96
C VAL A 207 -32.61 85.39 -23.06
N SER A 208 -33.47 84.49 -23.54
CA SER A 208 -34.61 83.94 -22.78
C SER A 208 -34.17 82.89 -21.75
N VAL A 209 -34.85 82.84 -20.59
CA VAL A 209 -34.65 81.80 -19.56
C VAL A 209 -34.96 80.41 -20.11
N LEU A 210 -35.96 80.31 -21.00
CA LEU A 210 -36.37 79.02 -21.57
C LEU A 210 -35.21 78.33 -22.29
N ARG A 211 -34.45 79.08 -23.11
CA ARG A 211 -33.29 78.54 -23.85
C ARG A 211 -32.20 78.04 -22.91
N LEU A 212 -31.95 78.73 -21.80
CA LEU A 212 -30.96 78.29 -20.83
C LEU A 212 -31.40 77.02 -20.10
N ASN A 213 -32.65 76.97 -19.66
CA ASN A 213 -33.23 75.79 -18.99
C ASN A 213 -33.25 74.56 -19.92
N ASP A 214 -33.47 74.74 -21.22
CA ASP A 214 -33.44 73.65 -22.20
C ASP A 214 -32.03 73.06 -22.31
N LEU A 215 -30.98 73.90 -22.37
CA LEU A 215 -29.59 73.46 -22.40
C LEU A 215 -29.15 72.80 -21.10
N GLU A 216 -29.54 73.36 -19.95
CA GLU A 216 -29.25 72.76 -18.64
C GLU A 216 -29.93 71.39 -18.49
N ARG A 217 -31.14 71.20 -19.03
CA ARG A 217 -31.81 69.90 -19.08
C ARG A 217 -31.06 68.92 -19.97
N GLU A 218 -30.61 69.36 -21.15
CA GLU A 218 -29.83 68.53 -22.06
C GLU A 218 -28.50 68.08 -21.44
N ALA A 219 -27.78 69.00 -20.77
CA ALA A 219 -26.58 68.69 -20.00
C ALA A 219 -26.88 67.67 -18.87
N ALA A 220 -27.99 67.84 -18.14
CA ALA A 220 -28.39 66.87 -17.12
C ALA A 220 -28.69 65.48 -17.71
N THR A 221 -29.30 65.40 -18.89
CA THR A 221 -29.54 64.13 -19.60
C THR A 221 -28.22 63.46 -19.98
N LEU A 222 -27.30 64.16 -20.63
CA LEU A 222 -25.98 63.59 -20.98
C LEU A 222 -25.15 63.21 -19.76
N GLY A 223 -25.27 63.97 -18.66
CA GLY A 223 -24.66 63.63 -17.37
C GLY A 223 -25.21 62.32 -16.80
N GLY A 224 -26.53 62.10 -16.93
CA GLY A 224 -27.19 60.84 -16.58
C GLY A 224 -26.67 59.67 -17.42
N ASP A 225 -26.64 59.82 -18.75
CA ASP A 225 -26.19 58.79 -19.68
C ASP A 225 -24.69 58.44 -19.47
N ARG A 226 -23.87 59.45 -19.17
CA ARG A 226 -22.48 59.25 -18.75
C ARG A 226 -22.39 58.43 -17.46
N GLY A 227 -23.19 58.78 -16.46
CA GLY A 227 -23.27 58.04 -15.20
C GLY A 227 -23.67 56.58 -15.41
N GLU A 228 -24.62 56.30 -16.30
CA GLU A 228 -25.02 54.95 -16.69
C GLU A 228 -23.86 54.18 -17.34
N ALA A 229 -23.14 54.81 -18.28
CA ALA A 229 -21.97 54.20 -18.91
C ALA A 229 -20.87 53.86 -17.89
N MET A 230 -20.60 54.75 -16.92
CA MET A 230 -19.65 54.50 -15.85
C MET A 230 -20.09 53.36 -14.92
N ALA A 231 -21.38 53.32 -14.55
CA ALA A 231 -21.94 52.23 -13.74
C ALA A 231 -21.81 50.88 -14.46
N GLY A 232 -22.07 50.84 -15.77
CA GLY A 232 -21.87 49.65 -16.61
C GLY A 232 -20.41 49.18 -16.63
N GLN A 233 -19.45 50.11 -16.73
CA GLN A 233 -18.02 49.77 -16.65
C GLN A 233 -17.66 49.12 -15.31
N ALA A 234 -18.14 49.68 -14.21
CA ALA A 234 -17.91 49.13 -12.87
C ALA A 234 -18.52 47.72 -12.72
N GLN A 235 -19.74 47.51 -13.23
CA GLN A 235 -20.38 46.20 -13.21
C GLN A 235 -19.60 45.16 -14.03
N ALA A 236 -19.14 45.52 -15.23
CA ALA A 236 -18.32 44.64 -16.06
C ALA A 236 -16.97 44.31 -15.40
N ALA A 237 -16.32 45.30 -14.76
CA ALA A 237 -15.10 45.08 -13.99
C ALA A 237 -15.30 44.14 -12.78
N GLY A 238 -16.46 44.24 -12.12
CA GLY A 238 -16.89 43.29 -11.09
C GLY A 238 -16.97 41.86 -11.61
N ARG A 239 -17.63 41.64 -12.77
CA ARG A 239 -17.73 40.33 -13.43
C ARG A 239 -16.36 39.76 -13.84
N ILE A 240 -15.43 40.62 -14.29
CA ILE A 240 -14.03 40.21 -14.56
C ILE A 240 -13.36 39.70 -13.28
N SER A 241 -13.54 40.41 -12.17
CA SER A 241 -12.93 40.05 -10.89
C SER A 241 -13.49 38.72 -10.37
N GLU A 242 -14.80 38.51 -10.48
CA GLU A 242 -15.46 37.24 -10.18
C GLU A 242 -14.91 36.09 -11.03
N ALA A 243 -14.82 36.27 -12.36
CA ALA A 243 -14.29 35.26 -13.27
C ALA A 243 -12.82 34.92 -12.96
N ARG A 244 -12.00 35.89 -12.53
CA ARG A 244 -10.62 35.66 -12.09
C ARG A 244 -10.57 34.84 -10.80
N LEU A 245 -11.45 35.12 -9.83
CA LEU A 245 -11.55 34.33 -8.61
C LEU A 245 -11.98 32.89 -8.92
N GLN A 246 -12.94 32.69 -9.84
CA GLN A 246 -13.34 31.36 -10.28
C GLN A 246 -12.17 30.58 -10.93
N ILE A 247 -11.31 31.24 -11.71
CA ILE A 247 -10.09 30.60 -12.25
C ILE A 247 -9.17 30.10 -11.13
N LEU A 248 -8.96 30.91 -10.08
CA LEU A 248 -8.13 30.52 -8.94
C LEU A 248 -8.78 29.39 -8.12
N GLN A 249 -10.10 29.42 -7.98
CA GLN A 249 -10.86 28.41 -7.25
C GLN A 249 -10.73 27.03 -7.91
N ILE A 250 -10.74 26.95 -9.24
CA ILE A 250 -10.53 25.68 -9.98
C ILE A 250 -9.23 24.98 -9.54
N ASP A 251 -8.14 25.72 -9.35
CA ASP A 251 -6.86 25.14 -8.91
C ASP A 251 -6.88 24.76 -7.43
N SER A 252 -7.51 25.59 -6.60
CA SER A 252 -7.64 25.33 -5.17
C SER A 252 -8.49 24.08 -4.89
N ASP A 253 -9.59 23.91 -5.62
CA ASP A 253 -10.50 22.77 -5.49
C ASP A 253 -9.77 21.47 -5.85
N LEU A 254 -9.02 21.47 -6.97
CA LEU A 254 -8.19 20.32 -7.35
C LEU A 254 -7.16 19.98 -6.27
N LYS A 255 -6.39 20.97 -5.78
CA LYS A 255 -5.39 20.72 -4.73
C LYS A 255 -6.02 20.15 -3.47
N THR A 256 -7.23 20.58 -3.12
CA THR A 256 -7.98 20.08 -1.97
C THR A 256 -8.42 18.63 -2.19
N GLU A 257 -9.01 18.33 -3.34
CA GLU A 257 -9.43 16.98 -3.74
C GLU A 257 -8.24 16.01 -3.77
N VAL A 258 -7.17 16.39 -4.47
CA VAL A 258 -5.93 15.60 -4.58
C VAL A 258 -5.29 15.38 -3.22
N SER A 259 -5.25 16.39 -2.35
CA SER A 259 -4.67 16.22 -1.00
C SER A 259 -5.48 15.27 -0.12
N ALA A 260 -6.81 15.26 -0.28
CA ALA A 260 -7.68 14.32 0.42
C ALA A 260 -7.49 12.88 -0.11
N GLU A 261 -7.52 12.70 -1.43
CA GLU A 261 -7.25 11.41 -2.09
C GLU A 261 -5.86 10.88 -1.72
N LEU A 262 -4.84 11.74 -1.72
CA LEU A 262 -3.46 11.37 -1.41
C LEU A 262 -3.34 10.82 0.02
N ARG A 263 -3.99 11.47 0.99
CA ARG A 263 -3.99 11.02 2.39
C ARG A 263 -4.67 9.66 2.53
N GLU A 264 -5.77 9.44 1.82
CA GLU A 264 -6.48 8.16 1.82
C GLU A 264 -5.60 7.04 1.22
N VAL A 265 -5.00 7.29 0.05
CA VAL A 265 -4.13 6.32 -0.63
C VAL A 265 -2.90 6.00 0.21
N GLN A 266 -2.26 7.01 0.80
CA GLN A 266 -1.12 6.79 1.70
C GLN A 266 -1.52 5.99 2.94
N GLY A 267 -2.72 6.24 3.50
CA GLY A 267 -3.27 5.45 4.59
C GLY A 267 -3.45 3.98 4.20
N GLN A 268 -4.08 3.72 3.04
CA GLN A 268 -4.28 2.35 2.53
C GLN A 268 -2.96 1.63 2.24
N ILE A 269 -1.95 2.33 1.69
CA ILE A 269 -0.61 1.74 1.50
C ILE A 269 0.03 1.40 2.85
N GLY A 270 -0.13 2.26 3.84
CA GLY A 270 0.35 2.04 5.20
C GLY A 270 -0.27 0.85 5.94
N GLU A 271 -1.42 0.33 5.50
CA GLU A 271 -2.00 -0.90 6.05
C GLU A 271 -1.26 -2.18 5.63
N TYR A 272 -0.45 -2.09 4.56
CA TYR A 272 0.28 -3.23 3.98
C TYR A 272 1.78 -3.22 4.31
N ILE A 273 2.29 -2.17 4.95
CA ILE A 273 3.70 -2.00 5.36
C ILE A 273 3.79 -2.08 6.88
#